data_AF-A0A2H1A5K5-F1
#
_entry.id   AF-A0A2H1A5K5-F1
#
_cell.length_a   1.000
_cell.length_b   1.000
_cell.length_c   1.000
_cell.angle_alpha   90.00
_cell.angle_beta   90.00
_cell.angle_gamma   90.00
#
_symmetry.space_group_name_H-M   'P 1'
#
loop_
_entity.id
_entity.type
_entity.pdbx_description
1 polymer ?
#
loop_
_entity_poly.entity_id
_entity_poly.type
_entity_poly.pdbx_seq_one_letter_code
_entity_poly.pdbx_strand_id
1 'polypeptide(L)' 'MARSGSTSYPQSRFKRVLKSKTSMPIANDNTDTLVYLLYMDYLSRLLNEAGQDGMTERALEERHEELIKQYRG' A
#
# COMPACT_ATOMS: atom_id res chain seq x y z
N MET A 1 21.51 -17.53 -6.12
CA MET A 1 20.40 -17.48 -5.14
C MET A 1 20.26 -16.05 -4.65
N ALA A 2 19.26 -15.30 -5.11
CA ALA A 2 19.04 -13.94 -4.67
C ALA A 2 18.65 -13.96 -3.18
N ARG A 3 19.41 -13.27 -2.34
CA ARG A 3 19.04 -13.06 -0.93
C ARG A 3 17.73 -12.26 -0.92
N SER A 4 16.64 -12.90 -0.50
CA SER A 4 15.46 -12.19 -0.01
C SER A 4 15.91 -11.39 1.21
N GLY A 5 16.26 -10.12 0.98
CA GLY A 5 16.38 -9.17 2.08
C GLY A 5 14.98 -9.03 2.65
N SER A 6 14.76 -9.57 3.85
CA SER A 6 13.52 -9.33 4.57
C SER A 6 13.47 -7.83 4.90
N THR A 7 12.88 -7.03 4.02
CA THR A 7 12.50 -5.65 4.30
C THR A 7 11.41 -5.73 5.36
N SER A 8 11.83 -5.77 6.62
CA SER A 8 10.92 -5.73 7.75
C SER A 8 10.03 -4.50 7.63
N TYR A 9 8.73 -4.69 7.86
CA TYR A 9 7.72 -3.64 7.91
C TYR A 9 8.24 -2.43 8.74
N PRO A 10 8.35 -1.21 8.15
CA PRO A 10 8.87 -0.04 8.84
C PRO A 10 7.81 0.59 9.76
N GLN A 11 7.47 -0.12 10.83
CA GLN A 11 6.33 0.15 11.70
C GLN A 11 6.25 1.60 12.21
N SER A 12 7.34 2.12 12.78
CA SER A 12 7.36 3.47 13.35
C SER A 12 7.11 4.56 12.31
N ARG A 13 7.62 4.37 11.08
CA ARG A 13 7.41 5.32 9.98
C ARG A 13 5.97 5.23 9.49
N PHE A 14 5.43 4.03 9.31
CA PHE A 14 4.07 3.82 8.85
C PHE A 14 3.03 4.34 9.87
N LYS A 15 3.19 4.04 11.16
CA LYS A 15 2.36 4.61 12.24
C LYS A 15 2.36 6.14 12.22
N ARG A 16 3.52 6.77 11.96
CA ARG A 16 3.60 8.24 11.84
C ARG A 16 2.80 8.76 10.64
N VAL A 17 2.92 8.10 9.48
CA VAL A 17 2.16 8.48 8.27
C VAL A 17 0.67 8.32 8.52
N LEU A 18 0.23 7.18 9.05
CA LEU A 18 -1.19 6.96 9.38
C LEU A 18 -1.72 8.05 10.30
N LYS A 19 -1.04 8.33 11.42
CA LYS A 19 -1.44 9.42 12.34
C LYS A 19 -1.49 10.80 11.68
N SER A 20 -0.68 11.04 10.65
CA SER A 20 -0.72 12.31 9.91
C SER A 20 -1.83 12.38 8.86
N LYS A 21 -2.39 11.25 8.44
CA LYS A 21 -3.38 11.13 7.36
C LYS A 21 -4.78 10.78 7.86
N THR A 22 -4.93 10.33 9.11
CA THR A 22 -6.22 10.02 9.73
C THR A 22 -6.28 10.54 11.16
N SER A 23 -7.47 10.96 11.58
CA SER A 23 -7.81 11.26 12.97
C SER A 23 -8.31 10.05 13.76
N MET A 24 -8.37 8.87 13.14
CA MET A 24 -8.83 7.65 13.80
C MET A 24 -7.91 7.29 14.97
N PRO A 25 -8.47 6.91 16.13
CA PRO A 25 -7.69 6.40 17.25
C PRO A 25 -7.13 5.02 16.87
N ILE A 26 -5.91 4.98 16.34
CA ILE A 26 -5.20 3.73 16.09
C ILE A 26 -4.74 3.19 17.44
N ALA A 27 -5.34 2.07 17.85
CA ALA A 27 -4.95 1.38 19.07
C ALA A 27 -3.45 1.04 19.05
N ASN A 28 -2.84 0.97 20.23
CA ASN A 28 -1.44 0.53 20.36
C ASN A 28 -1.33 -1.00 20.27
N ASP A 29 -1.96 -1.56 19.25
CA ASP A 29 -1.96 -2.98 18.91
C ASP A 29 -1.37 -3.14 17.49
N ASN A 30 -1.63 -4.31 16.87
CA ASN A 30 -1.14 -4.65 15.54
C ASN A 30 -2.09 -4.22 14.40
N THR A 31 -3.09 -3.36 14.65
CA THR A 31 -4.02 -2.88 13.62
C THR A 31 -3.29 -2.16 12.49
N ASP A 32 -2.21 -1.45 12.80
CA ASP A 32 -1.33 -0.83 11.81
C ASP A 32 -0.72 -1.84 10.84
N THR A 33 -0.47 -3.06 11.30
CA THR A 33 0.04 -4.16 10.46
C THR A 33 -1.03 -4.61 9.46
N LEU A 34 -2.30 -4.69 9.88
CA LEU A 34 -3.40 -5.01 8.96
C LEU A 34 -3.55 -3.93 7.87
N VAL A 35 -3.49 -2.66 8.26
CA VAL A 35 -3.53 -1.54 7.30
C VAL A 35 -2.32 -1.58 6.36
N TYR A 36 -1.14 -1.94 6.87
CA TYR A 36 0.05 -2.11 6.06
C TYR A 36 -0.07 -3.26 5.04
N LEU A 37 -0.65 -4.40 5.45
CA LEU A 37 -0.91 -5.52 4.53
C LEU A 37 -1.88 -5.10 3.42
N LEU A 38 -2.92 -4.34 3.76
CA LEU A 38 -3.88 -3.80 2.79
C LEU A 38 -3.21 -2.86 1.79
N TYR A 39 -2.28 -2.02 2.27
CA TYR A 39 -1.47 -1.16 1.41
C TYR A 39 -0.53 -1.94 0.49
N MET A 40 0.10 -3.01 0.99
CA MET A 40 0.97 -3.88 0.19
C MET A 40 0.20 -4.65 -0.88
N ASP A 41 -0.99 -5.15 -0.54
CA ASP A 41 -1.92 -5.76 -1.49
C ASP A 41 -2.32 -4.77 -2.59
N TYR A 42 -2.73 -3.55 -2.20
CA TYR A 42 -3.06 -2.48 -3.14
C TYR A 42 -1.90 -2.19 -4.10
N LEU A 43 -0.68 -2.01 -3.59
CA LEU A 43 0.50 -1.76 -4.43
C LEU A 43 0.80 -2.93 -5.36
N SER A 44 0.71 -4.16 -4.86
CA SER A 44 0.95 -5.35 -5.68
C SER A 44 -0.04 -5.42 -6.84
N ARG A 45 -1.33 -5.13 -6.59
CA ARG A 45 -2.36 -5.12 -7.63
C ARG A 45 -2.11 -4.01 -8.64
N LEU A 46 -1.84 -2.79 -8.17
CA LEU A 46 -1.55 -1.64 -9.03
C LEU A 46 -0.35 -1.90 -9.95
N LEU A 47 0.75 -2.44 -9.40
CA LEU A 47 1.97 -2.72 -10.17
C LEU A 47 1.79 -3.89 -11.15
N ASN A 48 1.01 -4.92 -10.78
CA ASN A 48 0.73 -6.02 -11.70
C ASN A 48 -0.17 -5.58 -12.85
N GLU A 49 -1.21 -4.78 -12.58
CA GLU A 49 -2.15 -4.31 -13.60
C GLU A 49 -1.50 -3.29 -14.54
N ALA A 50 -0.84 -2.26 -14.01
CA ALA A 50 -0.14 -1.28 -14.86
C ALA A 50 1.13 -1.85 -15.51
N GLY A 51 1.68 -2.97 -14.99
CA GLY A 51 2.80 -3.70 -15.58
C GLY A 51 2.46 -4.37 -16.90
N GLN A 52 1.20 -4.74 -17.12
CA GLN A 52 0.74 -5.27 -18.41
C GLN A 52 0.79 -4.20 -19.53
N ASP A 53 0.63 -2.93 -19.15
CA ASP A 53 0.59 -1.77 -20.04
C ASP A 53 1.95 -1.03 -20.11
N GLY A 54 3.03 -1.66 -19.65
CA GLY A 54 4.40 -1.16 -19.78
C GLY A 54 4.90 -0.25 -18.65
N MET A 55 4.22 -0.19 -17.49
CA MET A 55 4.66 0.58 -16.31
C MET A 55 4.90 2.08 -16.60
N THR A 56 4.08 2.67 -17.46
CA THR A 56 4.13 4.13 -17.70
C THR A 56 3.42 4.89 -16.58
N GLU A 57 3.79 6.15 -16.37
CA GLU A 57 3.10 7.04 -15.40
C GLU A 57 1.60 7.12 -15.70
N ARG A 58 1.24 7.27 -16.98
CA ARG A 58 -0.15 7.29 -17.42
C ARG A 58 -0.90 5.98 -17.12
N ALA A 59 -0.28 4.83 -17.37
CA ALA A 59 -0.89 3.54 -17.05
C ALA A 59 -1.08 3.36 -15.53
N LEU A 60 -0.13 3.85 -14.73
CA LEU A 60 -0.26 3.85 -13.27
C LEU A 60 -1.41 4.73 -12.79
N GLU A 61 -1.58 5.92 -13.37
CA GLU A 61 -2.70 6.82 -13.05
C GLU A 61 -4.05 6.22 -13.43
N GLU A 62 -4.18 5.72 -14.66
CA GLU A 62 -5.42 5.09 -15.14
C GLU A 62 -5.82 3.89 -14.27
N ARG A 63 -4.87 3.00 -13.94
CA ARG A 63 -5.14 1.85 -13.04
C ARG A 63 -5.38 2.28 -11.60
N HIS A 64 -4.72 3.33 -11.12
CA HIS A 64 -4.98 3.88 -9.79
C HIS A 64 -6.44 4.33 -9.67
N GLU A 65 -6.95 5.07 -10.64
CA GLU A 65 -8.33 5.58 -10.64
C GLU A 65 -9.38 4.47 -10.64
N GLU A 66 -9.11 3.34 -11.29
CA GLU A 66 -9.98 2.16 -11.29
C GLU A 66 -9.91 1.42 -9.96
N LEU A 67 -8.69 1.10 -9.51
CA LEU A 67 -8.45 0.26 -8.35
C LEU A 67 -8.91 0.93 -7.06
N ILE A 68 -8.68 2.24 -6.90
CA ILE A 68 -9.01 2.97 -5.66
C ILE A 68 -10.52 2.94 -5.35
N LYS A 69 -11.38 2.77 -6.37
CA LYS A 69 -12.84 2.66 -6.20
C LYS A 69 -13.22 1.43 -5.37
N GLN A 70 -12.44 0.36 -5.42
CA GLN A 70 -12.68 -0.88 -4.66
C GLN A 70 -12.28 -0.76 -3.18
N TYR A 71 -11.48 0.24 -2.84
CA TYR A 71 -11.00 0.50 -1.48
C TYR A 71 -11.76 1.65 -0.80
N ARG A 72 -12.74 2.26 -1.48
CA ARG A 72 -13.70 3.19 -0.87
C ARG A 72 -14.73 2.35 -0.11
N GLY A 73 -14.57 2.29 1.22
CA GLY A 73 -15.56 1.71 2.13
C GLY A 73 -16.86 2.49 2.14
#